data_AF-A0A846PGJ7-F1
#
_entry.id   AF-A0A846PGJ7-F1
#
_cell.length_a   1.000
_cell.length_b   1.000
_cell.length_c   1.000
_cell.angle_alpha   90.00
_cell.angle_beta   90.00
_cell.angle_gamma   90.00
#
_symmetry.space_group_name_H-M   'P 1'
#
loop_
_entity.id
_entity.type
_entity.pdbx_description
1 polymer ?
#
loop_
_entity_poly.entity_id
_entity_poly.type
_entity_poly.pdbx_seq_one_letter_code
_entity_poly.pdbx_strand_id
1 'polypeptide(L)' 'MTNEWEYKIVELKSEMEVEEEKVSKLPKRWFRIPNVEDLLNKYGSEGWELVNFETIIDVKSDDFLFISVFKRMKK' A
#
# COMPACT_ATOMS: atom_id res chain seq x y z
N MET A 1 29.12 -16.18 -6.12
CA MET A 1 27.84 -15.87 -6.79
C MET A 1 27.24 -14.67 -6.08
N THR A 2 27.17 -13.53 -6.74
CA THR A 2 26.55 -12.32 -6.17
C THR A 2 25.06 -12.46 -6.39
N ASN A 3 24.29 -12.59 -5.32
CA ASN A 3 22.83 -12.59 -5.43
C ASN A 3 22.42 -11.16 -5.83
N GLU A 4 21.93 -11.00 -7.06
CA GLU A 4 21.37 -9.74 -7.52
C GLU A 4 19.91 -9.63 -7.06
N TRP A 5 19.54 -8.46 -6.53
CA TRP A 5 18.19 -8.16 -6.09
C TRP A 5 17.44 -7.33 -7.14
N GLU A 6 16.19 -7.69 -7.38
CA GLU A 6 15.23 -6.90 -8.16
C GLU A 6 14.31 -6.13 -7.19
N TYR A 7 13.99 -4.88 -7.50
CA TYR A 7 13.10 -4.03 -6.70
C TYR A 7 11.87 -3.59 -7.50
N LYS A 8 10.74 -3.48 -6.82
CA LYS A 8 9.47 -2.98 -7.38
C LYS A 8 8.84 -1.97 -6.43
N ILE A 9 8.49 -0.80 -6.96
CA ILE A 9 7.77 0.25 -6.23
C ILE A 9 6.33 0.26 -6.72
N VAL A 10 5.38 0.27 -5.79
CA VAL A 10 3.96 0.28 -6.10
C VAL A 10 3.29 1.42 -5.35
N GLU A 11 2.63 2.27 -6.11
CA GLU A 11 1.87 3.41 -5.62
C GLU A 11 0.38 3.05 -5.62
N LEU A 12 -0.24 3.07 -4.45
CA LEU A 12 -1.68 3.02 -4.32
C LEU A 12 -2.16 4.43 -4.01
N LYS A 13 -2.76 5.07 -5.01
CA LYS A 13 -3.57 6.26 -4.78
C LYS A 13 -4.89 5.80 -4.19
N SER A 14 -5.23 6.30 -3.02
CA SER A 14 -6.59 6.23 -2.55
C SER A 14 -7.39 7.21 -3.42
N GLU A 15 -8.09 6.72 -4.44
CA GLU A 15 -9.31 7.42 -4.85
C GLU A 15 -10.22 7.32 -3.62
N MET A 16 -10.26 8.37 -2.81
CA MET A 16 -11.24 8.51 -1.74
C MET A 16 -12.62 8.67 -2.40
N GLU A 17 -13.15 7.61 -3.01
CA GLU A 17 -14.57 7.32 -2.83
C GLU A 17 -14.72 6.95 -1.37
N VAL A 18 -14.78 7.99 -0.53
CA VAL A 18 -15.34 7.85 0.80
C VAL A 18 -16.76 7.36 0.53
N GLU A 19 -17.04 6.08 0.74
CA GLU A 19 -18.39 5.66 1.08
C GLU A 19 -18.74 6.40 2.39
N GLU A 20 -19.13 7.67 2.28
CA GLU A 20 -19.66 8.48 3.37
C GLU A 20 -20.96 7.88 3.91
N GLU A 21 -21.56 6.95 3.17
CA GLU A 21 -22.65 6.12 3.66
C GLU A 21 -22.14 5.13 4.72
N LYS A 22 -22.15 5.56 5.99
CA LYS A 22 -22.41 4.78 7.23
C LYS A 22 -21.31 4.73 8.30
N VAL A 23 -20.22 5.50 8.22
CA VAL A 23 -19.15 5.46 9.26
C VAL A 23 -19.16 6.68 10.21
N SER A 24 -20.27 7.43 10.29
CA SER A 24 -20.37 8.67 11.09
C SER A 24 -20.35 8.51 12.62
N LYS A 25 -20.04 7.33 13.19
CA LYS A 25 -20.21 7.07 14.64
C LYS A 25 -19.11 6.27 15.35
N LEU A 26 -17.90 6.14 14.81
CA LEU A 26 -16.80 5.45 15.53
C LEU A 26 -15.64 6.39 15.90
N PRO A 27 -15.22 6.47 17.19
CA PRO A 27 -14.21 7.41 17.67
C PRO A 27 -12.75 7.00 17.39
N LYS A 28 -12.50 6.06 16.47
CA LYS A 28 -11.17 5.74 15.95
C LYS A 28 -11.34 5.39 14.48
N ARG A 29 -10.96 6.31 13.57
CA ARG A 29 -10.95 6.08 12.12
C ARG A 29 -9.93 4.98 11.81
N TRP A 30 -10.35 3.73 11.85
CA TRP A 30 -9.64 2.65 11.17
C TRP A 30 -9.91 2.85 9.69
N PHE A 31 -8.99 3.53 9.01
CA PHE A 31 -9.00 3.55 7.56
C PHE A 31 -8.63 2.15 7.09
N ARG A 32 -9.64 1.36 6.72
CA ARG A 32 -9.38 0.14 5.95
C ARG A 32 -9.00 0.62 4.57
N ILE A 33 -7.71 0.59 4.25
CA ILE A 33 -7.22 0.87 2.91
C ILE A 33 -7.55 -0.37 2.09
N PRO A 34 -8.56 -0.35 1.19
CA PRO A 34 -9.11 -1.56 0.60
C PRO A 34 -8.11 -2.35 -0.27
N ASN A 35 -6.92 -1.84 -0.50
CA ASN A 35 -5.99 -2.37 -1.51
C ASN A 35 -4.67 -2.90 -0.95
N VAL A 36 -4.36 -2.74 0.34
CA VAL A 36 -3.05 -3.16 0.88
C VAL A 36 -2.96 -4.67 1.02
N GLU A 37 -3.99 -5.32 1.56
CA GLU A 37 -4.02 -6.78 1.72
C GLU A 37 -3.93 -7.49 0.36
N ASP A 38 -4.71 -7.05 -0.62
CA ASP A 38 -4.67 -7.58 -1.99
C ASP A 38 -3.31 -7.38 -2.66
N LEU A 39 -2.69 -6.22 -2.44
CA LEU A 39 -1.35 -5.91 -2.93
C LEU A 39 -0.29 -6.83 -2.30
N LEU A 40 -0.34 -7.05 -0.99
CA LEU A 40 0.56 -7.97 -0.29
C LEU A 40 0.36 -9.42 -0.76
N ASN A 41 -0.89 -9.87 -0.90
CA ASN A 41 -1.21 -11.21 -1.38
C ASN A 41 -0.73 -11.42 -2.81
N LYS A 42 -0.98 -10.46 -3.71
CA LYS A 42 -0.53 -10.51 -5.11
C LYS A 42 0.98 -10.61 -5.21
N TYR A 43 1.72 -9.67 -4.63
CA TYR A 43 3.18 -9.66 -4.77
C TYR A 43 3.86 -10.77 -3.97
N GLY A 44 3.31 -11.15 -2.80
CA GLY A 44 3.75 -12.33 -2.08
C GLY A 44 3.63 -13.60 -2.93
N SER A 45 2.52 -13.78 -3.65
CA SER A 45 2.35 -14.92 -4.57
C SER A 45 3.32 -14.92 -5.76
N GLU A 46 3.76 -13.73 -6.20
CA GLU A 46 4.77 -13.54 -7.25
C GLU A 46 6.23 -13.73 -6.75
N GLY A 47 6.41 -14.06 -5.46
CA GLY A 47 7.71 -14.28 -4.82
C GLY A 47 8.43 -12.99 -4.41
N TRP A 48 7.69 -11.89 -4.26
CA TRP A 48 8.22 -10.64 -3.75
C TRP A 48 8.07 -10.53 -2.24
N GLU A 49 9.07 -9.94 -1.61
CA GLU A 49 9.12 -9.62 -0.18
C GLU A 49 8.91 -8.13 0.00
N LEU A 50 7.99 -7.73 0.89
CA LEU A 50 7.80 -6.34 1.27
C LEU A 50 9.01 -5.85 2.08
N VAL A 51 9.58 -4.71 1.69
CA VAL A 51 10.74 -4.09 2.34
C VAL A 51 10.36 -2.82 3.06
N ASN A 52 9.50 -2.00 2.45
CA ASN A 52 9.06 -0.73 3.01
C ASN A 52 7.59 -0.48 2.67
N PHE A 53 6.89 0.17 3.59
CA PHE A 53 5.51 0.61 3.41
C PHE A 53 5.36 1.99 4.04
N GLU A 54 5.14 2.99 3.20
CA GLU A 54 5.03 4.39 3.61
C GLU A 54 3.67 4.95 3.22
N THR A 55 3.17 5.84 4.07
CA THR A 55 1.96 6.64 3.81
C THR A 55 2.37 8.09 3.72
N ILE A 56 2.10 8.71 2.59
CA ILE A 56 2.27 10.14 2.36
C ILE A 56 0.89 10.77 2.43
N ILE A 57 0.74 11.74 3.33
CA ILE A 57 -0.50 12.47 3.56
C ILE A 57 -0.28 13.89 3.06
N ASP A 58 -1.01 14.29 2.03
CA ASP A 58 -1.07 15.69 1.65
C ASP A 58 -2.10 16.41 2.52
N VAL A 59 -1.60 17.12 3.53
CA VAL A 59 -2.42 17.85 4.51
C VAL A 59 -3.23 18.99 3.87
N LYS A 60 -2.90 19.41 2.64
CA LYS A 60 -3.64 20.47 1.95
C LYS A 60 -4.79 19.94 1.10
N SER A 61 -4.67 18.74 0.55
CA SER A 61 -5.69 18.16 -0.33
C SER A 61 -6.48 17.02 0.29
N ASP A 62 -6.23 16.67 1.56
CA ASP A 62 -6.76 15.48 2.22
C ASP A 62 -6.48 14.19 1.43
N ASP A 63 -5.49 14.21 0.53
CA ASP A 63 -5.11 13.07 -0.28
C ASP A 63 -4.16 12.14 0.47
N PHE A 64 -4.32 10.84 0.22
CA PHE A 64 -3.45 9.80 0.73
C PHE A 64 -2.79 9.05 -0.41
N LEU A 65 -1.47 8.96 -0.34
CA LEU A 65 -0.66 8.12 -1.23
C LEU A 65 0.05 7.05 -0.39
N PHE A 66 -0.15 5.79 -0.76
CA PHE A 66 0.58 4.68 -0.15
C PHE A 66 1.68 4.21 -1.11
N ILE A 67 2.90 4.11 -0.59
CA ILE A 67 4.06 3.64 -1.34
C ILE A 67 4.53 2.33 -0.71
N SER A 68 4.56 1.26 -1.50
CA SER A 68 5.09 -0.03 -1.10
C SER A 68 6.34 -0.36 -1.92
N VAL A 69 7.40 -0.78 -1.25
CA VAL A 69 8.64 -1.23 -1.89
C VAL A 69 8.81 -2.72 -1.66
N PHE A 70 8.99 -3.45 -2.74
CA PHE A 70 9.21 -4.89 -2.73
C PHE A 70 10.58 -5.24 -3.28
N LYS A 71 11.14 -6.37 -2.85
CA LYS A 71 12.34 -6.98 -3.43
C LYS A 71 12.12 -8.45 -3.72
N ARG A 72 12.89 -9.02 -4.64
CA ARG A 72 13.05 -10.47 -4.81
C ARG A 72 14.44 -10.82 -5.34
N MET A 73 14.87 -12.07 -5.15
CA MET A 73 16.12 -12.53 -5.79
C MET A 73 15.90 -12.66 -7.29
N LYS A 74 16.84 -12.13 -8.07
CA LYS A 74 16.88 -12.28 -9.52
C LYS A 74 17.22 -13.74 -9.84
N LYS A 75 16.35 -14.38 -10.63
CA LYS A 75 16.57 -15.75 -11.11
C LYS A 75 17.66 -15.79 -12.18
#